data_AF-A0A819XQ32-F1
#
_entry.id   AF-A0A819XQ32-F1
#
_cell.length_a   1.000
_cell.length_b   1.000
_cell.length_c   1.000
_cell.angle_alpha   90.00
_cell.angle_beta   90.00
_cell.angle_gamma   90.00
#
_symmetry.space_group_name_H-M   'P 1'
#
loop_
_entity.id
_entity.type
_entity.pdbx_description
1 polymer ?
#
loop_
_entity_poly.entity_id
_entity_poly.type
_entity_poly.pdbx_seq_one_letter_code
_entity_poly.pdbx_strand_id
1 'polypeptide(L)'
;MTVEDDSSADVELSTPKLVFDETDILYEEDCLRNQYSVKAWLRYIDHIKEGPNEKINLVYERALRELPGSYKLWFSYLKLRRKQIRSKCIIDSAYEEVNNTFERSLVFMHKMPRIWLDYCQLLMDQGKITRTRRVFDRAIRALPVTQHTRIWPLYIKFVTTYPEIPDTAMRVYKRYLKLQPECVEEYINYLREIGKLDECAKLFVDMLNRDNFVSRQGKSNHQ
;
A
#
# COMPACT_ATOMS: atom_id res chain seq x y z
N MET A 1 16.73 -41.47 35.55
CA MET A 1 17.78 -40.52 35.99
C MET A 1 19.03 -40.97 35.26
N THR A 2 19.41 -40.42 34.12
CA THR A 2 19.43 -39.02 33.70
C THR A 2 19.04 -38.87 32.23
N VAL A 3 18.38 -37.76 31.94
CA VAL A 3 18.05 -37.23 30.62
C VAL A 3 19.22 -36.32 30.24
N GLU A 4 19.85 -36.53 29.08
CA GLU A 4 20.71 -35.57 28.40
C GLU A 4 20.39 -35.75 26.90
N ASP A 5 19.34 -35.09 26.43
CA ASP A 5 19.33 -33.76 25.78
C ASP A 5 19.91 -33.81 24.37
N ASP A 6 18.96 -33.85 23.43
CA ASP A 6 19.11 -33.65 22.00
C ASP A 6 20.04 -32.48 21.70
N SER A 7 21.11 -32.77 20.96
CA SER A 7 21.93 -31.79 20.30
C SER A 7 21.05 -30.95 19.37
N SER A 8 20.72 -29.76 19.86
CA SER A 8 20.08 -28.70 19.10
C SER A 8 20.89 -28.49 17.81
N ALA A 9 20.30 -28.90 16.70
CA ALA A 9 20.76 -28.53 15.38
C ALA A 9 20.61 -27.02 15.26
N ASP A 10 21.70 -26.29 15.52
CA ASP A 10 21.84 -24.90 15.16
C ASP A 10 21.69 -24.78 13.65
N VAL A 11 20.46 -24.47 13.23
CA VAL A 11 20.16 -24.01 11.87
C VAL A 11 20.75 -22.61 11.77
N GLU A 12 22.05 -22.54 11.52
CA GLU A 12 22.68 -21.35 10.98
C GLU A 12 22.01 -21.07 9.63
N LEU A 13 20.99 -20.21 9.64
CA LEU A 13 20.53 -19.55 8.44
C LEU A 13 21.78 -18.94 7.79
N SER A 14 22.18 -19.51 6.65
CA SER A 14 23.13 -18.94 5.72
C SER A 14 22.64 -17.54 5.33
N THR A 15 23.00 -16.56 6.16
CA THR A 15 22.90 -15.16 5.81
C THR A 15 24.00 -14.94 4.78
N PRO A 16 23.68 -14.45 3.57
CA PRO A 16 24.72 -14.19 2.58
C PRO A 16 25.74 -13.24 3.20
N LYS A 17 26.97 -13.74 3.40
CA LYS A 17 28.08 -12.95 3.93
C LYS A 17 28.37 -11.84 2.93
N LEU A 18 28.00 -10.63 3.30
CA LEU A 18 28.30 -9.45 2.51
C LEU A 18 29.80 -9.21 2.49
N VAL A 19 30.31 -9.02 1.27
CA VAL A 19 31.59 -8.36 1.08
C VAL A 19 31.30 -6.86 1.17
N PHE A 20 31.71 -6.25 2.27
CA PHE A 20 31.74 -4.79 2.40
C PHE A 20 33.04 -4.31 1.77
N ASP A 21 32.94 -3.30 0.92
CA ASP A 21 34.11 -2.67 0.30
C ASP A 21 34.75 -1.71 1.33
N GLU A 22 36.04 -1.42 1.20
CA GLU A 22 36.76 -0.52 2.12
C GLU A 22 36.11 0.88 2.22
N THR A 23 35.41 1.31 1.17
CA THR A 23 34.66 2.56 1.13
C THR A 23 33.40 2.55 2.00
N ASP A 24 32.84 1.37 2.30
CA ASP A 24 31.65 1.23 3.14
C ASP A 24 31.97 1.45 4.62
N ILE A 25 33.22 1.19 5.04
CA ILE A 25 33.64 1.20 6.45
C ILE A 25 33.36 2.56 7.09
N LEU A 26 33.66 3.66 6.39
CA LEU A 26 33.40 5.02 6.87
C LEU A 26 31.92 5.24 7.18
N TYR A 27 31.03 4.77 6.31
CA TYR A 27 29.58 4.93 6.48
C TYR A 27 29.01 3.98 7.54
N GLU A 28 29.57 2.77 7.66
CA GLU A 28 29.22 1.82 8.72
C GLU A 28 29.60 2.36 10.10
N GLU A 29 30.80 2.93 10.25
CA GLU A 29 31.19 3.61 11.50
C GLU A 29 30.28 4.78 11.83
N ASP A 30 29.91 5.60 10.86
CA ASP A 30 28.99 6.73 11.04
C ASP A 30 27.59 6.26 11.48
N CYS A 31 27.09 5.16 10.92
CA CYS A 31 25.81 4.56 11.32
C CYS A 31 25.88 3.95 12.72
N LEU A 32 27.01 3.33 13.09
CA LEU A 32 27.23 2.79 14.44
C LEU A 32 27.33 3.89 15.49
N ARG A 33 27.98 5.02 15.17
CA ARG A 33 28.06 6.19 16.07
C ARG A 33 26.71 6.89 16.20
N ASN A 34 25.91 6.93 15.14
CA ASN A 34 24.64 7.67 15.08
C ASN A 34 23.45 6.78 14.68
N GLN A 35 23.21 5.69 15.42
CA GLN A 35 22.21 4.65 15.09
C GLN A 35 20.79 5.20 14.90
N TYR A 36 20.40 6.20 15.68
CA TYR A 36 19.05 6.79 15.61
C TYR A 36 18.94 7.96 14.61
N SER A 37 20.01 8.30 13.90
CA SER A 37 20.00 9.39 12.94
C SER A 37 19.57 8.90 11.56
N VAL A 38 18.36 9.26 11.14
CA VAL A 38 17.87 8.99 9.77
C VAL A 38 18.83 9.54 8.70
N LYS A 39 19.52 10.66 8.98
CA LYS A 39 20.45 11.27 8.02
C LYS A 39 21.69 10.41 7.76
N ALA A 40 22.22 9.75 8.80
CA ALA A 40 23.39 8.87 8.67
C ALA A 40 23.06 7.68 7.74
N TRP A 41 21.94 7.01 8.02
CA TRP A 41 21.44 5.92 7.18
C TRP A 41 21.17 6.34 5.73
N LEU A 42 20.58 7.53 5.52
CA LEU A 42 20.32 8.02 4.17
C LEU A 42 21.60 8.28 3.37
N ARG A 43 22.65 8.83 4.00
CA ARG A 43 23.95 9.02 3.33
C ARG A 43 24.57 7.69 2.91
N TYR A 44 24.50 6.69 3.79
CA TYR A 44 25.00 5.36 3.47
C TYR A 44 24.20 4.74 2.31
N ILE A 45 22.87 4.85 2.35
CA ILE A 45 21.98 4.40 1.28
C ILE A 45 22.30 5.08 -0.05
N ASP A 46 22.58 6.38 -0.05
CA ASP A 46 22.92 7.12 -1.27
C ASP A 46 24.25 6.66 -1.86
N HIS A 47 25.22 6.27 -1.03
CA HIS A 47 26.49 5.68 -1.48
C HIS A 47 26.29 4.32 -2.16
N ILE A 48 25.50 3.42 -1.56
CA ILE A 48 25.28 2.05 -2.08
C ILE A 48 24.23 1.98 -3.19
N LYS A 49 23.60 3.09 -3.56
CA LYS A 49 22.42 3.12 -4.44
C LYS A 49 22.66 2.57 -5.85
N GLU A 50 23.90 2.64 -6.32
CA GLU A 50 24.33 2.10 -7.62
C GLU A 50 24.77 0.64 -7.56
N GLY A 51 24.87 0.08 -6.35
CA GLY A 51 25.30 -1.29 -6.11
C GLY A 51 24.21 -2.35 -6.32
N PRO A 52 24.50 -3.61 -5.95
CA PRO A 52 23.55 -4.71 -6.07
C PRO A 52 22.33 -4.51 -5.17
N ASN A 53 21.15 -4.85 -5.70
CA ASN A 53 19.86 -4.68 -5.02
C ASN A 53 19.80 -5.37 -3.64
N GLU A 54 20.49 -6.50 -3.48
CA GLU A 54 20.53 -7.27 -2.23
C GLU A 54 21.24 -6.51 -1.11
N LYS A 55 22.40 -5.91 -1.41
CA LYS A 55 23.15 -5.05 -0.47
C LYS A 55 22.30 -3.88 -0.02
N ILE A 56 21.65 -3.19 -0.96
CA ILE A 56 20.77 -2.06 -0.67
C ILE A 56 19.62 -2.51 0.25
N ASN A 57 18.98 -3.63 -0.06
CA ASN A 57 17.86 -4.16 0.72
C ASN A 57 18.29 -4.51 2.16
N LEU A 58 19.47 -5.10 2.36
CA LEU A 58 19.94 -5.42 3.71
C LEU A 58 20.22 -4.16 4.54
N VAL A 59 20.85 -3.14 3.95
CA VAL A 59 21.11 -1.88 4.66
C VAL A 59 19.80 -1.20 5.07
N TYR A 60 18.77 -1.23 4.21
CA TYR A 60 17.43 -0.77 4.59
C TYR A 60 16.82 -1.59 5.73
N GLU A 61 16.91 -2.93 5.68
CA GLU A 61 16.39 -3.80 6.74
C GLU A 61 17.11 -3.56 8.08
N ARG A 62 18.42 -3.29 8.06
CA ARG A 62 19.19 -2.86 9.23
C ARG A 62 18.72 -1.50 9.74
N ALA A 63 18.62 -0.50 8.86
CA ALA A 63 18.17 0.83 9.24
C ALA A 63 16.75 0.83 9.84
N LEU A 64 15.84 0.00 9.32
CA LEU A 64 14.47 -0.13 9.79
C LEU A 64 14.35 -0.93 11.09
N ARG A 65 15.34 -1.77 11.43
CA ARG A 65 15.43 -2.43 12.74
C ARG A 65 15.72 -1.42 13.84
N GLU A 66 16.65 -0.49 13.59
CA GLU A 66 16.98 0.58 14.53
C GLU A 66 15.90 1.68 14.57
N LEU A 67 15.31 2.01 13.42
CA LEU A 67 14.35 3.10 13.26
C LEU A 67 13.03 2.64 12.59
N PRO A 68 12.21 1.83 13.28
CA PRO A 68 10.97 1.30 12.72
C PRO A 68 9.89 2.36 12.49
N GLY A 69 9.97 3.52 13.14
CA GLY A 69 8.99 4.61 13.01
C GLY A 69 9.30 5.62 11.89
N SER A 70 10.42 5.48 11.17
CA SER A 70 10.83 6.47 10.19
C SER A 70 10.03 6.34 8.89
N TYR A 71 9.07 7.25 8.68
CA TYR A 71 8.30 7.32 7.43
C TYR A 71 9.20 7.43 6.19
N LYS A 72 10.25 8.25 6.27
CA LYS A 72 11.11 8.53 5.12
C LYS A 72 11.85 7.29 4.65
N LEU A 73 12.37 6.49 5.60
CA LEU A 73 13.06 5.23 5.31
C LEU A 73 12.09 4.17 4.76
N TRP A 74 10.92 4.00 5.39
CA TRP A 74 9.91 3.07 4.90
C TRP A 74 9.44 3.45 3.48
N PHE A 75 9.15 4.72 3.24
CA PHE A 75 8.67 5.17 1.94
C PHE A 75 9.72 5.01 0.84
N SER A 76 10.98 5.35 1.11
CA SER A 76 12.05 5.14 0.12
C SER A 76 12.31 3.65 -0.14
N TYR A 77 12.27 2.83 0.91
CA TYR A 77 12.47 1.38 0.80
C TYR A 77 11.36 0.71 -0.01
N LEU A 78 10.09 1.00 0.30
CA LEU A 78 8.94 0.45 -0.43
C LEU A 78 8.95 0.87 -1.90
N LYS A 79 9.33 2.12 -2.19
CA LYS A 79 9.49 2.62 -3.57
C LYS A 79 10.59 1.88 -4.31
N LEU A 80 11.72 1.60 -3.66
CA LEU A 80 12.82 0.81 -4.22
C LEU A 80 12.37 -0.62 -4.51
N ARG A 81 11.75 -1.30 -3.52
CA ARG A 81 11.23 -2.67 -3.67
C ARG A 81 10.22 -2.77 -4.82
N ARG A 82 9.33 -1.78 -4.97
CA ARG A 82 8.40 -1.70 -6.12
C ARG A 82 9.12 -1.56 -7.45
N LYS A 83 10.24 -0.82 -7.50
CA LYS A 83 11.07 -0.70 -8.72
C LYS A 83 11.75 -2.03 -9.07
N GLN A 84 12.24 -2.76 -8.07
CA GLN A 84 12.94 -4.05 -8.25
C GLN A 84 12.03 -5.15 -8.81
N ILE A 85 10.75 -5.19 -8.42
CA ILE A 85 9.80 -6.21 -8.90
C ILE A 85 9.21 -5.92 -10.28
N ARG A 86 9.33 -4.68 -10.79
CA ARG A 86 8.70 -4.29 -12.06
C ARG A 86 9.22 -5.09 -13.26
N SER A 87 10.46 -5.57 -13.21
CA SER A 87 11.06 -6.40 -14.26
C SER A 87 10.78 -7.90 -14.09
N LYS A 88 10.10 -8.31 -13.01
CA LYS A 88 9.85 -9.72 -12.68
C LYS A 88 8.41 -10.11 -12.98
N CYS A 89 8.19 -11.39 -13.25
CA CYS A 89 6.86 -11.95 -13.46
C CYS A 89 6.00 -11.87 -12.19
N ILE A 90 4.69 -11.65 -12.33
CA ILE A 90 3.73 -11.46 -11.23
C ILE A 90 3.67 -12.68 -10.27
N ILE A 91 3.97 -13.87 -10.78
CA ILE A 91 3.92 -15.14 -10.04
C ILE A 91 5.20 -15.37 -9.19
N ASP A 92 6.25 -14.57 -9.40
CA ASP A 92 7.52 -14.71 -8.69
C ASP A 92 7.35 -14.48 -7.18
N SER A 93 8.10 -15.25 -6.37
CA SER A 93 8.16 -15.14 -4.91
C SER A 93 8.49 -13.72 -4.44
N ALA A 94 9.25 -12.98 -5.26
CA ALA A 94 9.59 -11.57 -5.00
C ALA A 94 8.35 -10.68 -4.75
N TYR A 95 7.21 -10.94 -5.41
CA TYR A 95 5.98 -10.19 -5.15
C TYR A 95 5.43 -10.44 -3.74
N GLU A 96 5.56 -11.67 -3.24
CA GLU A 96 5.10 -11.99 -1.88
C GLU A 96 6.05 -11.42 -0.83
N GLU A 97 7.36 -11.40 -1.07
CA GLU A 97 8.31 -10.70 -0.19
C GLU A 97 7.99 -9.20 -0.09
N VAL A 98 7.68 -8.54 -1.22
CA VAL A 98 7.28 -7.13 -1.22
C VAL A 98 5.95 -6.94 -0.50
N ASN A 99 4.98 -7.83 -0.71
CA ASN A 99 3.73 -7.81 0.06
C ASN A 99 3.99 -7.90 1.57
N ASN A 100 4.87 -8.81 2.00
CA ASN A 100 5.27 -8.94 3.41
C ASN A 100 5.97 -7.69 3.93
N THR A 101 6.78 -7.04 3.10
CA THR A 101 7.43 -5.77 3.44
C THR A 101 6.40 -4.66 3.67
N PHE A 102 5.36 -4.58 2.82
CA PHE A 102 4.25 -3.65 3.03
C PHE A 102 3.48 -3.95 4.32
N GLU A 103 3.14 -5.22 4.58
CA GLU A 103 2.47 -5.62 5.83
C GLU A 103 3.29 -5.21 7.08
N ARG A 104 4.60 -5.43 7.06
CA ARG A 104 5.51 -4.98 8.13
C ARG A 104 5.51 -3.45 8.29
N SER A 105 5.55 -2.71 7.18
CA SER A 105 5.51 -1.24 7.23
C SER A 105 4.22 -0.70 7.86
N LEU A 106 3.10 -1.40 7.66
CA LEU A 106 1.80 -0.98 8.15
C LEU A 106 1.66 -1.16 9.67
N VAL A 107 2.44 -2.04 10.31
CA VAL A 107 2.46 -2.18 11.77
C VAL A 107 2.82 -0.83 12.43
N PHE A 108 3.84 -0.15 11.92
CA PHE A 108 4.29 1.14 12.46
C PHE A 108 3.61 2.33 11.78
N MET A 109 3.35 2.27 10.47
CA MET A 109 2.92 3.41 9.65
C MET A 109 1.44 3.36 9.21
N HIS A 110 0.56 2.65 9.92
CA HIS A 110 -0.86 2.50 9.56
C HIS A 110 -1.64 3.82 9.37
N LYS A 111 -1.20 4.94 9.95
CA LYS A 111 -1.86 6.25 9.81
C LYS A 111 -1.49 6.99 8.52
N MET A 112 -0.54 6.48 7.73
CA MET A 112 -0.06 7.17 6.52
C MET A 112 -0.81 6.69 5.26
N PRO A 113 -1.66 7.52 4.64
CA PRO A 113 -2.50 7.10 3.52
C PRO A 113 -1.69 6.75 2.27
N ARG A 114 -0.51 7.36 2.09
CA ARG A 114 0.32 7.12 0.90
C ARG A 114 0.79 5.67 0.79
N ILE A 115 1.19 5.06 1.92
CA ILE A 115 1.64 3.67 1.97
C ILE A 115 0.48 2.73 1.63
N TRP A 116 -0.72 3.00 2.15
CA TRP A 116 -1.92 2.25 1.80
C TRP A 116 -2.25 2.32 0.31
N LEU A 117 -2.17 3.52 -0.29
CA LEU A 117 -2.43 3.69 -1.72
C LEU A 117 -1.43 2.91 -2.57
N ASP A 118 -0.14 3.00 -2.24
CA ASP A 118 0.90 2.28 -2.96
C ASP A 118 0.73 0.75 -2.80
N TYR A 119 0.31 0.28 -1.62
CA TYR A 119 0.05 -1.14 -1.37
C TYR A 119 -1.19 -1.65 -2.11
N CYS A 120 -2.30 -0.91 -2.05
CA CYS A 120 -3.51 -1.24 -2.80
C CYS A 120 -3.22 -1.30 -4.30
N GLN A 121 -2.47 -0.34 -4.83
CA GLN A 121 -2.12 -0.32 -6.24
C GLN A 121 -1.24 -1.52 -6.63
N LEU A 122 -0.26 -1.87 -5.79
CA LEU A 122 0.54 -3.08 -6.02
C LEU A 122 -0.31 -4.35 -6.08
N LEU A 123 -1.30 -4.48 -5.20
CA LEU A 123 -2.20 -5.64 -5.20
C LEU A 123 -3.19 -5.65 -6.36
N MET A 124 -3.61 -4.47 -6.82
CA MET A 124 -4.37 -4.33 -8.07
C MET A 124 -3.54 -4.79 -9.27
N ASP A 125 -2.27 -4.37 -9.34
CA ASP A 125 -1.34 -4.78 -10.40
C ASP A 125 -1.11 -6.31 -10.39
N GLN A 126 -1.19 -6.97 -9.23
CA GLN A 126 -1.13 -8.45 -9.10
C GLN A 126 -2.43 -9.18 -9.48
N GLY A 127 -3.57 -8.48 -9.61
CA GLY A 127 -4.87 -9.10 -9.88
C GLY A 127 -5.49 -9.91 -8.74
N LYS A 128 -5.00 -9.78 -7.49
CA LYS A 128 -5.49 -10.56 -6.33
C LYS A 128 -6.77 -9.96 -5.72
N ILE A 129 -7.91 -10.06 -6.42
CA ILE A 129 -9.19 -9.38 -6.11
C ILE A 129 -9.58 -9.44 -4.62
N THR A 130 -9.68 -10.65 -4.04
CA THR A 130 -10.11 -10.84 -2.65
C THR A 130 -9.16 -10.19 -1.64
N ARG A 131 -7.85 -10.30 -1.88
CA ARG A 131 -6.83 -9.69 -1.01
C ARG A 131 -6.88 -8.17 -1.11
N THR A 132 -6.94 -7.63 -2.32
CA THR A 132 -7.05 -6.20 -2.59
C THR A 132 -8.27 -5.60 -1.87
N ARG A 133 -9.44 -6.25 -1.96
CA ARG A 133 -10.66 -5.81 -1.27
C ARG A 133 -10.47 -5.74 0.25
N ARG A 134 -9.93 -6.80 0.87
CA ARG A 134 -9.67 -6.84 2.32
C ARG A 134 -8.71 -5.74 2.75
N VAL A 135 -7.72 -5.43 1.92
CA VAL A 135 -6.75 -4.36 2.19
C VAL A 135 -7.39 -2.98 2.08
N PHE A 136 -8.25 -2.72 1.08
CA PHE A 136 -9.05 -1.49 1.03
C PHE A 136 -9.93 -1.32 2.27
N ASP A 137 -10.63 -2.37 2.68
CA ASP A 137 -11.47 -2.36 3.88
C ASP A 137 -10.64 -2.12 5.17
N ARG A 138 -9.41 -2.62 5.22
CA ARG A 138 -8.48 -2.38 6.33
C ARG A 138 -7.93 -0.94 6.30
N ALA A 139 -7.62 -0.40 5.13
CA ALA A 139 -7.15 0.97 4.96
C ALA A 139 -8.21 1.99 5.43
N ILE A 140 -9.47 1.80 5.04
CA ILE A 140 -10.58 2.67 5.45
C ILE A 140 -10.83 2.61 6.97
N ARG A 141 -10.60 1.44 7.60
CA ARG A 141 -10.70 1.30 9.06
C ARG A 141 -9.52 1.94 9.80
N ALA A 142 -8.32 1.86 9.24
CA ALA A 142 -7.10 2.37 9.88
C ALA A 142 -6.96 3.90 9.78
N LEU A 143 -7.49 4.50 8.71
CA LEU A 143 -7.27 5.92 8.43
C LEU A 143 -8.44 6.80 8.90
N PRO A 144 -8.16 8.05 9.33
CA PRO A 144 -9.19 9.03 9.63
C PRO A 144 -10.05 9.35 8.41
N VAL A 145 -11.32 9.70 8.66
CA VAL A 145 -12.31 10.02 7.61
C VAL A 145 -11.84 11.11 6.65
N THR A 146 -11.05 12.07 7.14
CA THR A 146 -10.48 13.16 6.31
C THR A 146 -9.58 12.65 5.18
N GLN A 147 -8.99 11.46 5.32
CA GLN A 147 -8.12 10.85 4.30
C GLN A 147 -8.87 9.87 3.38
N HIS A 148 -10.12 9.54 3.69
CA HIS A 148 -10.90 8.58 2.89
C HIS A 148 -11.12 9.07 1.46
N THR A 149 -11.21 10.39 1.26
CA THR A 149 -11.31 11.03 -0.07
C THR A 149 -10.18 10.66 -1.02
N ARG A 150 -9.01 10.25 -0.50
CA ARG A 150 -7.87 9.80 -1.32
C ARG A 150 -7.95 8.32 -1.70
N ILE A 151 -8.59 7.50 -0.88
CA ILE A 151 -8.67 6.04 -1.07
C ILE A 151 -9.87 5.65 -1.92
N TRP A 152 -11.01 6.29 -1.72
CA TRP A 152 -12.24 5.97 -2.44
C TRP A 152 -12.08 6.00 -3.96
N PRO A 153 -11.45 7.02 -4.59
CA PRO A 153 -11.28 7.02 -6.04
C PRO A 153 -10.52 5.80 -6.56
N LEU A 154 -9.49 5.35 -5.84
CA LEU A 154 -8.74 4.14 -6.20
C LEU A 154 -9.57 2.88 -5.97
N TYR A 155 -10.36 2.83 -4.91
CA TYR A 155 -11.22 1.69 -4.61
C TYR A 155 -12.36 1.55 -5.63
N ILE A 156 -12.99 2.67 -6.00
CA ILE A 156 -14.01 2.70 -7.05
C ILE A 156 -13.39 2.27 -8.39
N LYS A 157 -12.22 2.80 -8.76
CA LYS A 157 -11.52 2.38 -9.97
C LYS A 157 -11.25 0.87 -9.98
N PHE A 158 -10.80 0.30 -8.87
CA PHE A 158 -10.60 -1.15 -8.75
C PHE A 158 -11.89 -1.93 -9.02
N VAL A 159 -12.98 -1.51 -8.39
CA VAL A 159 -14.28 -2.16 -8.51
C VAL A 159 -14.85 -2.06 -9.93
N THR A 160 -14.69 -0.92 -10.60
CA THR A 160 -15.13 -0.73 -12.00
C THR A 160 -14.33 -1.57 -12.99
N THR A 161 -13.08 -1.89 -12.69
CA THR A 161 -12.25 -2.77 -13.54
C THR A 161 -12.76 -4.21 -13.60
N TYR A 162 -13.58 -4.65 -12.64
CA TYR A 162 -14.13 -6.00 -12.60
C TYR A 162 -15.69 -6.00 -12.66
N PRO A 163 -16.28 -5.79 -13.85
CA PRO A 163 -17.74 -5.76 -14.02
C PRO A 163 -18.44 -7.09 -13.71
N GLU A 164 -17.70 -8.21 -13.73
CA GLU A 164 -18.22 -9.56 -13.50
C GLU A 164 -18.82 -9.76 -12.11
N ILE A 165 -18.48 -8.90 -11.13
CA ILE A 165 -18.94 -9.00 -9.73
C ILE A 165 -19.70 -7.73 -9.33
N PRO A 166 -20.88 -7.46 -9.94
CA PRO A 166 -21.59 -6.19 -9.76
C PRO A 166 -22.10 -6.00 -8.33
N ASP A 167 -22.42 -7.08 -7.60
CA ASP A 167 -22.96 -6.97 -6.25
C ASP A 167 -21.93 -6.44 -5.24
N THR A 168 -20.66 -6.84 -5.39
CA THR A 168 -19.58 -6.31 -4.56
C THR A 168 -19.41 -4.81 -4.83
N ALA A 169 -19.49 -4.43 -6.11
CA ALA A 169 -19.36 -3.05 -6.50
C ALA A 169 -20.45 -2.16 -5.92
N MET A 170 -21.70 -2.58 -6.03
CA MET A 170 -22.85 -1.86 -5.50
C MET A 170 -22.74 -1.67 -3.98
N ARG A 171 -22.24 -2.68 -3.24
CA ARG A 171 -22.03 -2.55 -1.79
C ARG A 171 -20.96 -1.52 -1.46
N VAL A 172 -19.88 -1.46 -2.24
CA VAL A 172 -18.82 -0.47 -2.09
C VAL A 172 -19.34 0.94 -2.40
N TYR A 173 -20.06 1.11 -3.51
CA TYR A 173 -20.69 2.39 -3.85
C TYR A 173 -21.70 2.85 -2.80
N LYS A 174 -22.62 1.98 -2.34
CA LYS A 174 -23.57 2.30 -1.27
C LYS A 174 -22.86 2.79 0.01
N ARG A 175 -21.68 2.25 0.32
CA ARG A 175 -20.85 2.72 1.44
C ARG A 175 -20.17 4.05 1.15
N TYR A 176 -19.66 4.25 -0.06
CA TYR A 176 -19.05 5.51 -0.50
C TYR A 176 -20.03 6.69 -0.43
N LEU A 177 -21.27 6.48 -0.90
CA LEU A 177 -22.32 7.50 -0.91
C LEU A 177 -22.78 7.95 0.47
N LYS A 178 -22.62 7.10 1.51
CA LYS A 178 -22.86 7.52 2.90
C LYS A 178 -21.90 8.60 3.37
N LEU A 179 -20.68 8.61 2.83
CA LEU A 179 -19.67 9.60 3.17
C LEU A 179 -19.75 10.83 2.27
N GLN A 180 -19.90 10.61 0.96
CA GLN A 180 -19.97 11.69 -0.02
C GLN A 180 -21.20 11.54 -0.92
N PRO A 181 -22.34 12.12 -0.52
CA PRO A 181 -23.57 12.07 -1.30
C PRO A 181 -23.50 12.91 -2.58
N GLU A 182 -22.46 13.71 -2.77
CA GLU A 182 -22.24 14.51 -3.98
C GLU A 182 -21.83 13.63 -5.19
N CYS A 183 -21.26 12.45 -4.95
CA CYS A 183 -20.75 11.55 -6.00
C CYS A 183 -21.80 10.52 -6.46
N VAL A 184 -23.10 10.76 -6.22
CA VAL A 184 -24.20 9.84 -6.61
C VAL A 184 -24.26 9.65 -8.14
N GLU A 185 -23.91 10.67 -8.91
CA GLU A 185 -23.88 10.63 -10.38
C GLU A 185 -22.94 9.54 -10.93
N GLU A 186 -21.76 9.37 -10.32
CA GLU A 186 -20.80 8.32 -10.71
C GLU A 186 -21.41 6.93 -10.51
N TYR A 187 -22.14 6.72 -9.40
CA TYR A 187 -22.78 5.45 -9.12
C TYR A 187 -23.95 5.16 -10.07
N ILE A 188 -24.74 6.18 -10.41
CA ILE A 188 -25.83 6.08 -11.38
C ILE A 188 -25.30 5.68 -12.76
N ASN A 189 -24.22 6.32 -13.22
CA ASN A 189 -23.58 5.97 -14.48
C ASN A 189 -23.12 4.51 -14.49
N TYR A 190 -22.52 4.07 -13.39
CA TYR A 190 -22.11 2.68 -13.21
C TYR A 190 -23.30 1.68 -13.22
N LEU A 191 -24.41 2.00 -12.55
CA LEU A 191 -25.61 1.16 -12.57
C LEU A 191 -26.24 1.06 -13.96
N ARG A 192 -26.19 2.15 -14.73
CA ARG A 192 -26.63 2.17 -16.13
C ARG A 192 -25.76 1.26 -17.01
N GLU A 193 -24.44 1.26 -16.82
CA GLU A 193 -23.52 0.38 -17.55
C GLU A 193 -23.77 -1.10 -17.27
N ILE A 194 -24.12 -1.46 -16.02
CA ILE A 194 -24.45 -2.84 -15.64
C ILE A 194 -25.87 -3.25 -16.07
N GLY A 195 -26.73 -2.29 -16.41
CA GLY A 195 -28.13 -2.55 -16.77
C GLY A 195 -29.07 -2.77 -15.58
N LYS A 196 -28.66 -2.44 -14.35
CA LYS A 196 -29.54 -2.46 -13.16
C LYS A 196 -30.38 -1.18 -13.08
N LEU A 197 -31.33 -1.06 -14.01
CA LEU A 197 -32.16 0.15 -14.20
C LEU A 197 -33.11 0.43 -13.04
N ASP A 198 -33.59 -0.60 -12.33
CA ASP A 198 -34.54 -0.41 -11.22
C ASP A 198 -33.92 0.34 -10.04
N GLU A 199 -32.71 -0.04 -9.62
CA GLU A 199 -32.00 0.67 -8.57
C GLU A 199 -31.58 2.07 -9.04
N CYS A 200 -31.18 2.19 -10.31
CA CYS A 200 -30.83 3.46 -10.93
C CYS A 200 -32.00 4.46 -10.89
N ALA A 201 -33.20 4.04 -11.30
CA ALA A 201 -34.40 4.87 -11.29
C ALA A 201 -34.77 5.33 -9.87
N LYS A 202 -34.69 4.43 -8.88
CA LYS A 202 -34.93 4.79 -7.47
C LYS A 202 -33.96 5.84 -6.97
N LEU A 203 -32.67 5.69 -7.30
CA LEU A 203 -31.64 6.67 -6.93
C LEU A 203 -31.80 8.01 -7.65
N PHE A 204 -32.23 7.99 -8.91
CA PHE A 204 -32.55 9.21 -9.65
C PHE A 204 -33.73 9.96 -9.04
N VAL A 205 -34.81 9.26 -8.69
CA VAL A 205 -35.97 9.88 -8.02
C VAL A 205 -35.57 10.45 -6.66
N ASP A 206 -34.77 9.71 -5.87
CA ASP A 206 -34.26 10.20 -4.58
C ASP A 206 -33.34 11.43 -4.75
N MET A 207 -32.55 11.48 -5.83
CA MET A 207 -31.73 12.64 -6.15
C MET A 207 -32.59 13.86 -6.51
N LEU A 208 -33.58 13.70 -7.38
CA LEU A 208 -34.46 14.80 -7.84
C LEU A 208 -35.30 15.38 -6.70
N ASN A 209 -35.68 14.56 -5.73
CA ASN A 209 -36.44 15.00 -4.56
C ASN A 209 -35.58 15.77 -3.52
N ARG A 210 -34.26 15.83 -3.68
CA ARG A 210 -33.37 16.57 -2.76
C ARG A 210 -33.15 17.99 -3.29
N ASP A 211 -33.85 18.95 -2.70
CA ASP A 211 -33.78 20.38 -3.06
C ASP A 211 -32.37 21.02 -2.96
N ASN A 212 -31.44 20.38 -2.23
CA ASN A 212 -30.08 20.88 -1.98
C ASN A 212 -28.98 20.13 -2.76
N PHE A 213 -29.32 19.29 -3.74
CA PHE A 213 -28.32 18.55 -4.49
C PHE A 213 -27.58 19.46 -5.48
N VAL A 214 -26.30 19.73 -5.23
CA VAL A 214 -25.44 20.44 -6.17
C VAL A 214 -24.53 19.43 -6.86
N SER A 215 -24.77 19.23 -8.16
CA SER A 215 -23.95 18.37 -9.01
C SER A 215 -22.48 18.79 -8.97
N ARG A 216 -21.58 17.81 -8.81
CA ARG A 216 -20.14 18.03 -8.90
C ARG A 216 -19.70 18.34 -10.33
N GLN A 217 -20.42 17.83 -11.34
CA GLN A 217 -20.21 18.11 -12.76
C GLN A 217 -20.72 19.51 -13.15
N GLY A 218 -21.72 20.03 -12.44
CA GLY A 218 -22.21 21.40 -12.62
C GLY A 218 -21.29 22.52 -12.11
N LYS A 219 -20.21 22.19 -11.38
CA LYS A 219 -19.27 23.19 -10.82
C LYS A 219 -18.06 23.51 -11.72
N SER A 220 -17.96 22.96 -12.93
CA SER A 220 -16.89 23.35 -13.86
C SER A 220 -17.38 24.39 -14.88
N ASN A 221 -17.41 25.65 -14.46
CA ASN A 221 -16.90 26.80 -15.22
C ASN A 221 -17.26 28.09 -14.48
N HIS A 222 -16.26 28.70 -13.83
CA HIS A 222 -16.25 30.07 -13.33
C HIS A 222 -17.32 30.45 -12.29
N GLN A 223 -16.93 30.42 -11.02
CA GLN A 223 -17.24 31.46 -10.05
C GLN A 223 -16.03 31.68 -9.14
#